data_AF-A0A2G8RYN1-F1
#
_entry.id   AF-A0A2G8RYN1-F1
#
_cell.length_a   1.000
_cell.length_b   1.000
_cell.length_c   1.000
_cell.angle_alpha   90.00
_cell.angle_beta   90.00
_cell.angle_gamma   90.00
#
_symmetry.space_group_name_H-M   'P 1'
#
loop_
_entity.id
_entity.type
_entity.pdbx_description
1 polymer ?
#
loop_
_entity_poly.entity_id
_entity_poly.type
_entity_poly.pdbx_seq_one_letter_code
_entity_poly.pdbx_strand_id
1 'polypeptide(L)'
;MATEEPMQRTPEPAQDTPMSASAELAPPEGTDKTKKRPRLDMAVEPRERKRGKTMFGLVLGTLTKAKNEDKERNASDAVRLTTPPSVRAEEAKKDKTSANRKEEDLQLKDSIHKLRRTRLPLLSNFLLTSDVIPSADSDSRASTNPLAAPPKTRPPPLYYRPAKLLPSQEAFLQRRKEEVQDAAEKEWDEFKAERTAGVEEIGRLRERVAEESRRKAERREDADENGDAKMAVEGEGDKLRNGDMNMDVDEAAEKEKEGAAKDEKKADVTPPGPGYDDDAVEY
;
A
#
# COMPACT_ATOMS: atom_id res chain seq x y z
N MET A 1 -27.01 -17.55 53.65
CA MET A 1 -25.61 -17.16 53.83
C MET A 1 -25.08 -16.73 52.48
N ALA A 2 -24.63 -15.48 52.41
CA ALA A 2 -24.26 -14.76 51.20
C ALA A 2 -22.76 -14.89 50.91
N THR A 3 -22.39 -14.84 49.64
CA THR A 3 -21.12 -14.28 49.16
C THR A 3 -21.31 -13.90 47.70
N GLU A 4 -21.61 -12.62 47.48
CA GLU A 4 -21.54 -11.93 46.19
C GLU A 4 -20.08 -11.53 45.92
N GLU A 5 -19.57 -11.80 44.71
CA GLU A 5 -18.31 -11.24 44.22
C GLU A 5 -18.56 -9.98 43.39
N PRO A 6 -17.85 -8.86 43.64
CA PRO A 6 -18.08 -7.61 42.94
C PRO A 6 -17.32 -7.49 41.61
N MET A 7 -18.02 -6.98 40.60
CA MET A 7 -17.54 -6.56 39.29
C MET A 7 -16.39 -5.55 39.39
N GLN A 8 -15.27 -5.81 38.70
CA GLN A 8 -14.28 -4.78 38.37
C GLN A 8 -14.67 -4.09 37.06
N ARG A 9 -15.09 -2.82 37.20
CA ARG A 9 -15.24 -1.84 36.12
C ARG A 9 -13.86 -1.39 35.64
N THR A 10 -13.58 -1.58 34.36
CA THR A 10 -12.49 -0.89 33.64
C THR A 10 -12.94 0.51 33.23
N PRO A 11 -12.13 1.56 33.44
CA PRO A 11 -12.48 2.94 33.10
C PRO A 11 -12.23 3.27 31.62
N GLU A 12 -13.14 4.09 31.07
CA GLU A 12 -13.07 4.75 29.76
C GLU A 12 -11.86 5.70 29.65
N PRO A 13 -11.27 5.88 28.45
CA PRO A 13 -10.40 7.01 28.16
C PRO A 13 -11.20 8.28 27.84
N ALA A 14 -10.86 9.34 28.57
CA ALA A 14 -11.40 10.69 28.50
C ALA A 14 -11.36 11.29 27.07
N GLN A 15 -12.51 11.86 26.68
CA GLN A 15 -12.60 12.90 25.67
C GLN A 15 -12.27 14.23 26.34
N ASP A 16 -11.35 15.00 25.75
CA ASP A 16 -11.12 16.39 26.14
C ASP A 16 -11.19 17.33 24.94
N THR A 17 -12.24 18.16 25.00
CA THR A 17 -12.36 19.58 24.67
C THR A 17 -12.09 20.12 23.24
N PRO A 18 -13.16 20.55 22.53
CA PRO A 18 -13.11 21.65 21.57
C PRO A 18 -13.37 23.00 22.29
N MET A 19 -12.45 23.96 22.17
CA MET A 19 -12.71 25.33 22.60
C MET A 19 -13.60 26.05 21.58
N SER A 20 -14.79 26.44 22.05
CA SER A 20 -15.63 27.48 21.49
C SER A 20 -15.70 28.61 22.51
N ALA A 21 -15.58 29.86 22.08
CA ALA A 21 -16.58 30.90 22.36
C ALA A 21 -16.15 32.29 21.88
N SER A 22 -17.18 33.02 21.47
CA SER A 22 -17.34 34.49 21.32
C SER A 22 -17.22 34.97 19.86
N ALA A 23 -18.33 35.15 19.12
CA ALA A 23 -19.40 36.17 19.29
C ALA A 23 -18.85 37.59 19.06
N GLU A 24 -19.46 38.55 18.38
CA GLU A 24 -20.65 38.75 17.55
C GLU A 24 -20.58 40.26 17.16
N LEU A 25 -21.36 40.69 16.15
CA LEU A 25 -21.81 42.09 15.92
C LEU A 25 -20.83 43.16 15.36
N ALA A 26 -21.11 43.57 14.11
CA ALA A 26 -21.09 44.97 13.65
C ALA A 26 -22.11 45.83 14.45
N PRO A 27 -22.24 47.18 14.35
CA PRO A 27 -21.74 48.23 13.40
C PRO A 27 -21.18 49.46 14.21
N PRO A 28 -21.24 50.79 13.86
CA PRO A 28 -21.68 51.55 12.66
C PRO A 28 -20.74 52.68 12.18
N GLU A 29 -21.21 53.37 11.12
CA GLU A 29 -20.75 54.64 10.54
C GLU A 29 -20.62 55.81 11.55
N GLY A 30 -19.70 56.75 11.22
CA GLY A 30 -19.98 58.19 11.31
C GLY A 30 -19.22 59.02 12.36
N THR A 31 -18.34 59.92 11.87
CA THR A 31 -17.86 61.20 12.46
C THR A 31 -17.03 61.08 13.77
N ASP A 32 -15.94 61.80 14.05
CA ASP A 32 -15.55 63.16 13.71
C ASP A 32 -14.03 63.41 13.94
N LYS A 33 -13.58 64.56 13.43
CA LYS A 33 -12.19 65.00 13.22
C LYS A 33 -11.36 65.18 14.50
N THR A 34 -10.11 64.68 14.52
CA THR A 34 -8.96 65.42 15.09
C THR A 34 -7.63 65.09 14.39
N LYS A 35 -6.87 66.14 14.12
CA LYS A 35 -5.70 66.24 13.24
C LYS A 35 -4.48 65.47 13.76
N LYS A 36 -3.93 64.48 13.03
CA LYS A 36 -2.48 64.13 13.06
C LYS A 36 -1.98 63.46 11.76
N ARG A 37 -1.20 64.25 11.00
CA ARG A 37 -0.12 63.92 10.04
C ARG A 37 -0.51 63.23 8.71
N PRO A 38 -0.12 63.79 7.54
CA PRO A 38 -0.30 63.14 6.26
C PRO A 38 0.60 61.91 6.19
N ARG A 39 -0.01 60.72 6.22
CA ARG A 39 0.67 59.48 5.82
C ARG A 39 0.73 59.50 4.29
N LEU A 40 1.96 59.49 3.76
CA LEU A 40 2.22 59.33 2.34
C LEU A 40 1.85 57.89 1.98
N ASP A 41 0.76 57.71 1.25
CA ASP A 41 0.37 56.42 0.68
C ASP A 41 1.41 55.99 -0.36
N MET A 42 2.10 54.85 -0.10
CA MET A 42 3.01 54.18 -1.03
C MET A 42 2.27 53.32 -2.08
N ALA A 43 1.04 53.69 -2.42
CA ALA A 43 0.30 53.11 -3.53
C ALA A 43 0.23 54.14 -4.67
N VAL A 44 1.39 54.53 -5.19
CA VAL A 44 1.49 55.31 -6.43
C VAL A 44 2.54 54.68 -7.31
N GLU A 45 2.08 54.11 -8.43
CA GLU A 45 2.86 53.87 -9.63
C GLU A 45 3.88 54.98 -9.89
N PRO A 46 5.18 54.69 -9.98
CA PRO A 46 6.11 55.61 -10.63
C PRO A 46 6.15 55.24 -12.11
N ARG A 47 5.12 55.72 -12.82
CA ARG A 47 5.21 56.06 -14.23
C ARG A 47 6.51 56.83 -14.47
N GLU A 48 7.37 56.24 -15.29
CA GLU A 48 8.34 56.89 -16.17
C GLU A 48 9.00 58.18 -15.66
N ARG A 49 10.09 58.03 -14.91
CA ARG A 49 11.14 59.07 -14.89
C ARG A 49 12.39 58.55 -15.58
N LYS A 50 12.44 58.81 -16.89
CA LYS A 50 13.66 58.84 -17.71
C LYS A 50 14.63 59.89 -17.14
N ARG A 51 15.51 59.51 -16.21
CA ARG A 51 16.86 60.14 -16.04
C ARG A 51 17.67 59.39 -14.99
N GLY A 52 18.80 58.82 -15.42
CA GLY A 52 19.88 58.41 -14.53
C GLY A 52 19.82 56.97 -14.03
N LYS A 53 20.05 56.00 -14.93
CA LYS A 53 20.75 54.76 -14.52
C LYS A 53 22.14 55.18 -14.07
N THR A 54 22.28 55.50 -12.79
CA THR A 54 23.59 55.58 -12.16
C THR A 54 24.26 54.23 -12.35
N MET A 55 25.53 54.22 -12.75
CA MET A 55 26.30 53.00 -13.01
C MET A 55 26.25 52.00 -11.83
N PHE A 56 25.97 52.50 -10.62
CA PHE A 56 25.74 51.71 -9.42
C PHE A 56 24.45 50.87 -9.45
N GLY A 57 23.36 51.35 -10.07
CA GLY A 57 22.11 50.58 -10.20
C GLY A 57 22.21 49.43 -11.22
N LEU A 58 23.07 49.59 -12.23
CA LEU A 58 23.45 48.49 -13.13
C LEU A 58 24.27 47.45 -12.38
N VAL A 59 25.26 47.86 -11.59
CA VAL A 59 26.08 46.94 -10.78
C VAL A 59 25.25 46.23 -9.68
N LEU A 60 24.36 46.93 -8.98
CA LEU A 60 23.46 46.31 -8.00
C LEU A 60 22.43 45.38 -8.66
N GLY A 61 21.92 45.77 -9.83
CA GLY A 61 21.02 44.94 -10.62
C GLY A 61 21.70 43.68 -11.14
N THR A 62 22.94 43.77 -11.61
CA THR A 62 23.74 42.60 -12.02
C THR A 62 24.20 41.78 -10.82
N LEU A 63 24.45 42.37 -9.65
CA LEU A 63 24.79 41.64 -8.43
C LEU A 63 23.58 40.85 -7.91
N THR A 64 22.38 41.44 -7.96
CA THR A 64 21.15 40.76 -7.56
C THR A 64 20.79 39.66 -8.57
N LYS A 65 21.00 39.92 -9.87
CA LYS A 65 20.81 38.92 -10.93
C LYS A 65 21.84 37.79 -10.84
N ALA A 66 23.11 38.08 -10.55
CA ALA A 66 24.14 37.09 -10.32
C ALA A 66 23.89 36.30 -9.02
N LYS A 67 23.40 36.94 -7.95
CA LYS A 67 23.03 36.25 -6.72
C LYS A 67 21.80 35.35 -6.90
N ASN A 68 20.85 35.74 -7.73
CA ASN A 68 19.70 34.91 -8.06
C ASN A 68 20.10 33.76 -9.00
N GLU A 69 20.95 34.01 -10.01
CA GLU A 69 21.47 32.96 -10.88
C GLU A 69 22.38 31.98 -10.12
N ASP A 70 23.18 32.44 -9.16
CA ASP A 70 24.02 31.59 -8.30
C ASP A 70 23.18 30.80 -7.28
N LYS A 71 22.07 31.39 -6.80
CA LYS A 71 21.09 30.67 -5.97
C LYS A 71 20.31 29.63 -6.79
N GLU A 72 19.97 29.93 -8.04
CA GLU A 72 19.32 29.02 -8.97
C GLU A 72 20.26 27.92 -9.45
N ARG A 73 21.54 28.23 -9.71
CA ARG A 73 22.58 27.23 -10.00
C ARG A 73 22.84 26.35 -8.80
N ASN A 74 23.02 26.90 -7.60
CA ASN A 74 23.15 26.09 -6.39
C ASN A 74 21.89 25.27 -6.06
N ALA A 75 20.69 25.79 -6.34
CA ALA A 75 19.46 25.02 -6.21
C ALA A 75 19.36 23.89 -7.24
N SER A 76 19.80 24.14 -8.49
CA SER A 76 19.79 23.14 -9.57
C SER A 76 20.88 22.08 -9.40
N ASP A 77 22.06 22.45 -8.88
CA ASP A 77 23.16 21.53 -8.57
C ASP A 77 22.87 20.75 -7.28
N ALA A 78 22.26 21.36 -6.27
CA ALA A 78 21.76 20.63 -5.11
C ALA A 78 20.77 19.55 -5.55
N VAL A 79 19.82 19.84 -6.44
CA VAL A 79 18.87 18.83 -6.96
C VAL A 79 19.54 17.73 -7.81
N ARG A 80 20.68 18.00 -8.46
CA ARG A 80 21.47 16.98 -9.18
C ARG A 80 22.40 16.16 -8.27
N LEU A 81 22.74 16.66 -7.08
CA LEU A 81 23.68 16.05 -6.12
C LEU A 81 23.03 15.54 -4.81
N THR A 82 21.69 15.53 -4.68
CA THR A 82 21.00 15.42 -3.37
C THR A 82 20.79 14.02 -2.80
N THR A 83 21.05 12.94 -3.53
CA THR A 83 21.08 11.60 -2.92
C THR A 83 22.49 11.04 -2.98
N PRO A 84 23.27 11.11 -1.89
CA PRO A 84 24.57 10.45 -1.85
C PRO A 84 24.37 8.95 -2.16
N PRO A 85 25.36 8.29 -2.79
CA PRO A 85 25.25 6.89 -3.20
C PRO A 85 24.87 5.94 -2.05
N SER A 86 25.19 6.32 -0.80
CA SER A 86 24.74 5.61 0.40
C SER A 86 23.22 5.64 0.59
N VAL A 87 22.56 6.76 0.34
CA VAL A 87 21.09 6.91 0.45
C VAL A 87 20.39 6.16 -0.69
N ARG A 88 20.92 6.21 -1.92
CA ARG A 88 20.36 5.42 -3.04
C ARG A 88 20.48 3.91 -2.82
N ALA A 89 21.60 3.46 -2.27
CA ALA A 89 21.77 2.05 -1.90
C ALA A 89 20.83 1.62 -0.76
N GLU A 90 20.49 2.52 0.17
CA GLU A 90 19.50 2.28 1.21
C GLU A 90 18.07 2.23 0.63
N GLU A 91 17.74 3.14 -0.29
CA GLU A 91 16.48 3.15 -1.04
C GLU A 91 16.29 1.88 -1.85
N ALA A 92 17.33 1.37 -2.54
CA ALA A 92 17.25 0.10 -3.26
C ALA A 92 16.97 -1.10 -2.33
N LYS A 93 17.52 -1.10 -1.11
CA LYS A 93 17.18 -2.12 -0.11
C LYS A 93 15.72 -2.01 0.34
N LYS A 94 15.21 -0.79 0.53
CA LYS A 94 13.80 -0.53 0.86
C LYS A 94 12.86 -0.92 -0.28
N ASP A 95 13.24 -0.62 -1.52
CA ASP A 95 12.48 -0.99 -2.71
C ASP A 95 12.42 -2.52 -2.84
N LYS A 96 13.52 -3.24 -2.55
CA LYS A 96 13.53 -4.71 -2.52
C LYS A 96 12.58 -5.28 -1.46
N THR A 97 12.65 -4.79 -0.22
CA THR A 97 11.77 -5.31 0.86
C THR A 97 10.31 -4.93 0.63
N SER A 98 10.04 -3.73 0.09
CA SER A 98 8.69 -3.31 -0.25
C SER A 98 8.11 -4.10 -1.43
N ALA A 99 8.92 -4.43 -2.45
CA ALA A 99 8.50 -5.30 -3.55
C ALA A 99 8.08 -6.69 -3.03
N ASN A 100 8.88 -7.31 -2.16
CA ASN A 100 8.56 -8.60 -1.56
C ASN A 100 7.27 -8.53 -0.72
N ARG A 101 7.14 -7.51 0.14
CA ARG A 101 5.95 -7.34 0.98
C ARG A 101 4.68 -7.15 0.14
N LYS A 102 4.76 -6.39 -0.96
CA LYS A 102 3.64 -6.19 -1.89
C LYS A 102 3.27 -7.46 -2.63
N GLU A 103 4.25 -8.26 -3.02
CA GLU A 103 4.02 -9.55 -3.66
C GLU A 103 3.31 -10.54 -2.73
N GLU A 104 3.75 -10.64 -1.48
CA GLU A 104 3.11 -11.47 -0.45
C GLU A 104 1.67 -11.04 -0.17
N ASP A 105 1.42 -9.72 -0.03
CA ASP A 105 0.08 -9.17 0.16
C ASP A 105 -0.84 -9.47 -1.04
N LEU A 106 -0.32 -9.32 -2.26
CA LEU A 106 -1.06 -9.61 -3.49
C LEU A 106 -1.40 -11.10 -3.59
N GLN A 107 -0.49 -12.01 -3.20
CA GLN A 107 -0.76 -13.44 -3.13
C GLN A 107 -1.82 -13.78 -2.08
N LEU A 108 -1.76 -13.16 -0.90
CA LEU A 108 -2.76 -13.36 0.15
C LEU A 108 -4.14 -12.89 -0.34
N LYS A 109 -4.24 -11.69 -0.91
CA LYS A 109 -5.48 -11.18 -1.49
C LYS A 109 -6.03 -12.09 -2.58
N ASP A 110 -5.18 -12.60 -3.48
CA ASP A 110 -5.59 -13.53 -4.53
C ASP A 110 -6.24 -14.80 -3.94
N SER A 111 -5.63 -15.37 -2.90
CA SER A 111 -6.20 -16.53 -2.20
C SER A 111 -7.57 -16.22 -1.56
N ILE A 112 -7.72 -15.04 -0.95
CA ILE A 112 -8.97 -14.60 -0.32
C ILE A 112 -10.07 -14.40 -1.37
N HIS A 113 -9.78 -13.67 -2.46
CA HIS A 113 -10.77 -13.40 -3.51
C HIS A 113 -11.18 -14.69 -4.24
N LYS A 114 -10.25 -15.62 -4.50
CA LYS A 114 -10.57 -16.96 -5.03
C LYS A 114 -11.48 -17.74 -4.09
N LEU A 115 -11.18 -17.73 -2.78
CA LEU A 115 -12.03 -18.39 -1.78
C LEU A 115 -13.43 -17.77 -1.74
N ARG A 116 -13.54 -16.44 -1.77
CA ARG A 116 -14.84 -15.75 -1.74
C ARG A 116 -15.66 -16.02 -3.00
N ARG A 117 -15.04 -15.95 -4.18
CA ARG A 117 -15.68 -16.23 -5.48
C ARG A 117 -16.26 -17.63 -5.54
N THR A 118 -15.60 -18.62 -4.95
CA THR A 118 -16.08 -20.01 -4.94
C THR A 118 -17.06 -20.28 -3.80
N ARG A 119 -16.81 -19.74 -2.61
CA ARG A 119 -17.55 -20.09 -1.40
C ARG A 119 -18.84 -19.29 -1.21
N LEU A 120 -18.86 -18.00 -1.53
CA LEU A 120 -20.04 -17.16 -1.27
C LEU A 120 -21.26 -17.58 -2.11
N PRO A 121 -21.13 -17.88 -3.42
CA PRO A 121 -22.24 -18.41 -4.22
C PRO A 121 -22.76 -19.77 -3.73
N LEU A 122 -21.92 -20.57 -3.06
CA LEU A 122 -22.37 -21.81 -2.44
C LEU A 122 -23.19 -21.55 -1.17
N LEU A 123 -22.74 -20.61 -0.34
CA LEU A 123 -23.43 -20.24 0.91
C LEU A 123 -24.76 -19.50 0.67
N SER A 124 -24.91 -18.79 -0.46
CA SER A 124 -26.18 -18.12 -0.81
C SER A 124 -27.34 -19.09 -1.08
N ASN A 125 -27.08 -20.40 -1.18
CA ASN A 125 -28.11 -21.44 -1.24
C ASN A 125 -28.78 -21.76 0.10
N PHE A 126 -28.29 -21.21 1.21
CA PHE A 126 -28.77 -21.48 2.56
C PHE A 126 -29.40 -20.23 3.18
N LEU A 127 -30.42 -20.43 4.00
CA LEU A 127 -30.98 -19.39 4.85
C LEU A 127 -30.11 -19.24 6.11
N LEU A 128 -30.03 -18.02 6.62
CA LEU A 128 -29.41 -17.71 7.90
C LEU A 128 -30.47 -17.43 8.95
N THR A 129 -30.18 -17.76 10.21
CA THR A 129 -31.06 -17.40 11.34
C THR A 129 -31.18 -15.89 11.57
N SER A 130 -30.27 -15.10 10.99
CA SER A 130 -30.29 -13.64 11.00
C SER A 130 -30.99 -13.03 9.78
N ASP A 131 -31.42 -13.84 8.80
CA ASP A 131 -32.08 -13.32 7.61
C ASP A 131 -33.46 -12.74 7.95
N VAL A 132 -33.74 -11.55 7.44
CA VAL A 132 -35.07 -10.94 7.46
C VAL A 132 -35.71 -11.18 6.11
N ILE A 133 -36.67 -12.11 6.05
CA ILE A 133 -37.40 -12.44 4.82
C ILE A 133 -38.65 -11.57 4.78
N PRO A 134 -38.73 -10.56 3.90
CA PRO A 134 -39.93 -9.75 3.77
C PRO A 134 -41.10 -10.62 3.31
N SER A 135 -42.27 -10.39 3.90
CA SER A 135 -43.53 -10.93 3.39
C SER A 135 -43.79 -10.38 1.99
N ALA A 136 -44.53 -11.13 1.16
CA ALA A 136 -44.81 -10.76 -0.24
C ALA A 136 -45.42 -9.36 -0.42
N ASP A 137 -46.05 -8.81 0.63
CA ASP A 137 -46.69 -7.49 0.62
C ASP A 137 -45.76 -6.34 1.07
N SER A 138 -44.49 -6.61 1.40
CA SER A 138 -43.54 -5.59 1.85
C SER A 138 -42.52 -5.24 0.76
N ASP A 139 -42.64 -4.04 0.22
CA ASP A 139 -41.68 -3.47 -0.76
C ASP A 139 -40.33 -3.06 -0.14
N SER A 140 -40.08 -3.38 1.12
CA SER A 140 -38.85 -2.98 1.81
C SER A 140 -37.64 -3.80 1.33
N ARG A 141 -36.90 -3.26 0.36
CA ARG A 141 -35.58 -3.78 -0.01
C ARG A 141 -34.61 -3.52 1.14
N ALA A 142 -34.30 -4.55 1.92
CA ALA A 142 -33.21 -4.48 2.89
C ALA A 142 -31.88 -4.31 2.15
N SER A 143 -31.45 -3.06 1.99
CA SER A 143 -30.16 -2.69 1.42
C SER A 143 -29.05 -3.12 2.38
N THR A 144 -28.58 -4.35 2.21
CA THR A 144 -27.42 -4.88 2.93
C THR A 144 -26.41 -5.36 1.90
N ASN A 145 -25.13 -5.10 2.17
CA ASN A 145 -24.04 -5.56 1.32
C ASN A 145 -24.09 -7.10 1.25
N PRO A 146 -24.31 -7.72 0.07
CA PRO A 146 -24.48 -9.17 -0.06
C PRO A 146 -23.20 -9.95 0.27
N LEU A 147 -22.04 -9.30 0.24
CA LEU A 147 -20.73 -9.89 0.55
C LEU A 147 -20.31 -9.70 2.01
N ALA A 148 -21.12 -8.98 2.81
CA ALA A 148 -20.82 -8.76 4.21
C ALA A 148 -20.93 -10.09 4.99
N ALA A 149 -19.98 -10.29 5.91
CA ALA A 149 -20.06 -11.42 6.81
C ALA A 149 -21.34 -11.31 7.67
N PRO A 150 -21.99 -12.43 8.00
CA PRO A 150 -23.12 -12.43 8.92
C PRO A 150 -22.77 -11.74 10.24
N PRO A 151 -23.74 -11.07 10.88
CA PRO A 151 -23.50 -10.42 12.16
C PRO A 151 -23.01 -11.45 13.19
N LYS A 152 -21.98 -11.09 13.95
CA LYS A 152 -21.39 -11.93 14.99
C LYS A 152 -22.29 -11.94 16.24
N THR A 153 -23.38 -12.71 16.19
CA THR A 153 -24.31 -12.88 17.30
C THR A 153 -23.84 -13.99 18.25
N ARG A 154 -24.36 -14.00 19.49
CA ARG A 154 -24.25 -15.12 20.44
C ARG A 154 -25.67 -15.61 20.76
N PRO A 155 -26.11 -16.77 20.25
CA PRO A 155 -25.34 -17.79 19.52
C PRO A 155 -24.94 -17.39 18.09
N PRO A 156 -23.90 -18.01 17.50
CA PRO A 156 -23.51 -17.79 16.11
C PRO A 156 -24.66 -18.10 15.14
N PRO A 157 -24.82 -17.33 14.05
CA PRO A 157 -25.82 -17.64 13.03
C PRO A 157 -25.58 -19.02 12.41
N LEU A 158 -26.66 -19.75 12.19
CA LEU A 158 -26.62 -21.07 11.55
C LEU A 158 -27.09 -20.97 10.11
N TYR A 159 -26.38 -21.64 9.21
CA TYR A 159 -26.82 -21.87 7.84
C TYR A 159 -27.72 -23.09 7.82
N TYR A 160 -28.95 -22.94 7.33
CA TYR A 160 -29.90 -24.04 7.22
C TYR A 160 -30.69 -23.97 5.92
N ARG A 161 -31.18 -25.12 5.47
CA ARG A 161 -32.07 -25.22 4.31
C ARG A 161 -33.25 -26.11 4.68
N PRO A 162 -34.46 -25.53 4.85
CA PRO A 162 -35.66 -26.31 5.11
C PRO A 162 -35.91 -27.35 4.01
N ALA A 163 -36.43 -28.52 4.38
CA ALA A 163 -36.79 -29.57 3.42
C ALA A 163 -37.94 -29.13 2.48
N LYS A 164 -38.83 -28.26 2.96
CA LYS A 164 -39.89 -27.61 2.20
C LYS A 164 -39.70 -26.10 2.31
N LEU A 165 -39.43 -25.44 1.19
CA LEU A 165 -39.29 -23.99 1.13
C LEU A 165 -40.65 -23.35 0.87
N LEU A 166 -40.91 -22.21 1.50
CA LEU A 166 -42.04 -21.35 1.14
C LEU A 166 -41.70 -20.57 -0.14
N PRO A 167 -42.69 -20.21 -0.98
CA PRO A 167 -42.42 -19.42 -2.20
C PRO A 167 -41.66 -18.12 -1.93
N SER A 168 -41.93 -17.44 -0.81
CA SER A 168 -41.19 -16.25 -0.38
C SER A 168 -39.72 -16.54 -0.06
N GLN A 169 -39.42 -17.72 0.49
CA GLN A 169 -38.05 -18.16 0.78
C GLN A 169 -37.30 -18.53 -0.50
N GLU A 170 -37.97 -19.18 -1.46
CA GLU A 170 -37.38 -19.51 -2.76
C GLU A 170 -37.02 -18.25 -3.55
N ALA A 171 -37.95 -17.30 -3.65
CA ALA A 171 -37.69 -16.01 -4.30
C ALA A 171 -36.55 -15.25 -3.63
N PHE A 172 -36.49 -15.26 -2.28
CA PHE A 172 -35.43 -14.63 -1.52
C PHE A 172 -34.06 -15.29 -1.76
N LEU A 173 -33.99 -16.63 -1.77
CA LEU A 173 -32.75 -17.35 -2.07
C LEU A 173 -32.30 -17.11 -3.50
N GLN A 174 -33.21 -17.14 -4.48
CA GLN A 174 -32.86 -16.91 -5.87
C GLN A 174 -32.29 -15.51 -6.08
N ARG A 175 -32.98 -14.49 -5.56
CA ARG A 175 -32.50 -13.11 -5.61
C ARG A 175 -31.15 -12.94 -4.95
N ARG A 176 -30.95 -13.52 -3.76
CA ARG A 176 -29.67 -13.49 -3.07
C ARG A 176 -28.56 -14.19 -3.86
N LYS A 177 -28.86 -15.31 -4.53
CA LYS A 177 -27.86 -16.00 -5.36
C LYS A 177 -27.38 -15.12 -6.50
N GLU A 178 -28.31 -14.50 -7.22
CA GLU A 178 -28.01 -13.57 -8.31
C GLU A 178 -27.19 -12.38 -7.77
N GLU A 179 -27.67 -11.72 -6.71
CA GLU A 179 -26.98 -10.58 -6.10
C GLU A 179 -25.57 -10.93 -5.57
N VAL A 180 -25.40 -12.08 -4.92
CA VAL A 180 -24.10 -12.55 -4.40
C VAL A 180 -23.17 -12.96 -5.53
N GLN A 181 -23.69 -13.62 -6.57
CA GLN A 181 -22.90 -14.02 -7.73
C GLN A 181 -22.38 -12.79 -8.48
N ASP A 182 -23.28 -11.86 -8.82
CA ASP A 182 -22.93 -10.62 -9.50
C ASP A 182 -21.92 -9.80 -8.69
N ALA A 183 -22.15 -9.69 -7.36
CA ALA A 183 -21.23 -8.98 -6.48
C ALA A 183 -19.86 -9.66 -6.38
N ALA A 184 -19.80 -11.00 -6.31
CA ALA A 184 -18.54 -11.73 -6.25
C ALA A 184 -17.76 -11.68 -7.57
N GLU A 185 -18.44 -11.69 -8.71
CA GLU A 185 -17.83 -11.51 -10.03
C GLU A 185 -17.29 -10.09 -10.20
N LYS A 186 -18.07 -9.08 -9.77
CA LYS A 186 -17.63 -7.69 -9.77
C LYS A 186 -16.39 -7.46 -8.88
N GLU A 187 -16.42 -7.96 -7.65
CA GLU A 187 -15.26 -7.89 -6.73
C GLU A 187 -14.04 -8.59 -7.34
N TRP A 188 -14.24 -9.71 -8.06
CA TRP A 188 -13.16 -10.43 -8.73
C TRP A 188 -12.55 -9.63 -9.88
N ASP A 189 -13.36 -8.93 -10.68
CA ASP A 189 -12.87 -8.11 -11.78
C ASP A 189 -12.14 -6.85 -11.30
N GLU A 190 -12.65 -6.22 -10.22
CA GLU A 190 -11.95 -5.13 -9.54
C GLU A 190 -10.59 -5.61 -9.01
N PHE A 191 -10.54 -6.79 -8.39
CA PHE A 191 -9.28 -7.37 -7.92
C PHE A 191 -8.32 -7.75 -9.04
N LYS A 192 -8.81 -8.21 -10.22
CA LYS A 192 -7.92 -8.43 -11.38
C LYS A 192 -7.22 -7.14 -11.80
N ALA A 193 -7.94 -6.02 -11.81
CA ALA A 193 -7.35 -4.72 -12.14
C ALA A 193 -6.32 -4.28 -11.08
N GLU A 194 -6.64 -4.46 -9.79
CA GLU A 194 -5.68 -4.23 -8.70
C GLU A 194 -4.44 -5.12 -8.84
N ARG A 195 -4.63 -6.41 -9.17
CA ARG A 195 -3.54 -7.37 -9.38
C ARG A 195 -2.64 -6.97 -10.53
N THR A 196 -3.19 -6.57 -11.67
CA THR A 196 -2.38 -6.11 -12.81
C THR A 196 -1.58 -4.86 -12.45
N ALA A 197 -2.21 -3.89 -11.78
CA ALA A 197 -1.52 -2.68 -11.32
C ALA A 197 -0.43 -2.99 -10.27
N GLY A 198 -0.71 -3.90 -9.33
CA GLY A 198 0.24 -4.33 -8.31
C GLY A 198 1.45 -5.07 -8.88
N VAL A 199 1.23 -5.95 -9.86
CA VAL A 199 2.33 -6.63 -10.58
C VAL A 199 3.20 -5.64 -11.34
N GLU A 200 2.60 -4.65 -12.02
CA GLU A 200 3.36 -3.58 -12.68
C GLU A 200 4.18 -2.76 -11.67
N GLU A 201 3.61 -2.42 -10.52
CA GLU A 201 4.31 -1.67 -9.48
C GLU A 201 5.48 -2.46 -8.89
N ILE A 202 5.29 -3.75 -8.60
CA ILE A 202 6.36 -4.67 -8.17
C ILE A 202 7.44 -4.75 -9.25
N GLY A 203 7.05 -4.83 -10.53
CA GLY A 203 7.95 -4.78 -11.66
C GLY A 203 8.83 -3.53 -11.66
N ARG A 204 8.24 -2.34 -11.50
CA ARG A 204 8.96 -1.06 -11.41
C ARG A 204 9.90 -0.99 -10.21
N LEU A 205 9.50 -1.52 -9.05
CA LEU A 205 10.37 -1.59 -7.87
C LEU A 205 11.58 -2.48 -8.14
N ARG A 206 11.36 -3.66 -8.72
CA ARG A 206 12.44 -4.61 -9.06
C ARG A 206 13.36 -4.05 -10.14
N GLU A 207 12.83 -3.33 -11.12
CA GLU A 207 13.61 -2.65 -12.15
C GLU A 207 14.51 -1.56 -11.54
N ARG A 208 13.99 -0.71 -10.64
CA ARG A 208 14.81 0.28 -9.92
C ARG A 208 15.94 -0.36 -9.11
N VAL A 209 15.65 -1.47 -8.44
CA VAL A 209 16.67 -2.25 -7.70
C VAL A 209 17.72 -2.83 -8.66
N ALA A 210 17.29 -3.36 -9.81
CA ALA A 210 18.19 -3.91 -10.81
C ALA A 210 19.07 -2.81 -11.44
N GLU A 211 18.52 -1.66 -11.78
CA GLU A 211 19.26 -0.52 -12.34
C GLU A 211 20.31 -0.01 -11.35
N GLU A 212 19.97 0.18 -10.08
CA GLU A 212 20.93 0.63 -9.07
C GLU A 212 21.99 -0.44 -8.79
N SER A 213 21.64 -1.73 -8.88
CA SER A 213 22.62 -2.82 -8.79
C SER A 213 23.61 -2.82 -9.96
N ARG A 214 23.15 -2.51 -11.18
CA ARG A 214 23.98 -2.39 -12.38
C ARG A 214 24.91 -1.18 -12.29
N ARG A 215 24.39 -0.02 -11.90
CA ARG A 215 25.18 1.20 -11.66
C ARG A 215 26.24 1.00 -10.59
N LYS A 216 25.95 0.20 -9.56
CA LYS A 216 26.92 -0.14 -8.53
C LYS A 216 28.02 -1.07 -9.05
N ALA A 217 27.71 -1.98 -9.97
CA ALA A 217 28.68 -2.84 -10.62
C ALA A 217 29.60 -2.04 -11.54
N GLU A 218 29.04 -1.19 -12.41
CA GLU A 218 29.78 -0.28 -13.31
C GLU A 218 30.79 0.60 -12.52
N ARG A 219 30.37 1.19 -11.40
CA ARG A 219 31.26 1.99 -10.53
C ARG A 219 32.39 1.20 -9.87
N ARG A 220 32.24 -0.12 -9.68
CA ARG A 220 33.30 -0.96 -9.13
C ARG A 220 34.33 -1.30 -10.20
N GLU A 221 33.87 -1.58 -11.42
CA GLU A 221 34.74 -1.81 -12.58
C GLU A 221 35.60 -0.57 -12.87
N ASP A 222 35.02 0.64 -12.87
CA ASP A 222 35.76 1.90 -13.05
C ASP A 222 36.79 2.18 -11.94
N ALA A 223 36.51 1.71 -10.71
CA ALA A 223 37.40 1.89 -9.57
C ALA A 223 38.61 0.93 -9.62
N ASP A 224 38.43 -0.25 -10.23
CA ASP A 224 39.48 -1.24 -10.40
C ASP A 224 40.37 -0.93 -11.63
N GLU A 225 39.84 -0.28 -12.68
CA GLU A 225 40.62 0.15 -13.86
C GLU A 225 41.48 1.40 -13.62
N ASN A 226 41.07 2.32 -12.74
CA ASN A 226 41.87 3.48 -12.34
C ASN A 226 42.78 3.20 -11.12
N GLY A 227 43.33 1.99 -11.04
CA GLY A 227 44.23 1.52 -10.00
C GLY A 227 45.60 2.21 -9.96
N ASP A 228 45.62 3.54 -9.74
CA ASP A 228 46.80 4.29 -9.31
C ASP A 228 46.49 5.11 -8.05
N ALA A 229 46.48 4.41 -6.91
CA ALA A 229 47.05 4.87 -5.64
C ALA A 229 46.75 3.84 -4.54
N LYS A 230 47.63 2.84 -4.43
CA LYS A 230 47.92 2.18 -3.16
C LYS A 230 48.38 3.25 -2.16
N MET A 231 47.47 3.77 -1.33
CA MET A 231 47.87 4.28 -0.02
C MET A 231 47.70 3.13 0.97
N ALA A 232 48.77 2.35 1.07
CA ALA A 232 49.06 1.56 2.25
C ALA A 232 49.09 2.50 3.46
N VAL A 233 48.00 2.52 4.24
CA VAL A 233 48.07 2.90 5.65
C VAL A 233 48.30 1.59 6.40
N GLU A 234 49.58 1.29 6.62
CA GLU A 234 49.98 0.40 7.69
C GLU A 234 49.45 0.97 9.00
N GLY A 235 48.50 0.25 9.57
CA GLY A 235 47.94 0.48 10.90
C GLY A 235 47.81 -0.88 11.58
N GLU A 236 48.96 -1.52 11.79
CA GLU A 236 49.13 -2.68 12.67
C GLU A 236 48.66 -2.27 14.08
N GLY A 237 47.61 -2.93 14.57
CA GLY A 237 46.87 -2.48 15.74
C GLY A 237 45.96 -3.55 16.34
N ASP A 238 46.60 -4.67 16.66
CA ASP A 238 46.31 -5.53 17.81
C ASP A 238 45.06 -6.42 17.85
N LYS A 239 45.34 -7.65 18.29
CA LYS A 239 44.42 -8.74 18.59
C LYS A 239 43.59 -8.38 19.82
N LEU A 240 42.35 -8.87 19.88
CA LEU A 240 41.89 -9.88 20.86
C LEU A 240 40.35 -9.96 20.92
N ARG A 241 39.85 -11.17 20.59
CA ARG A 241 38.75 -11.89 21.27
C ARG A 241 37.39 -11.20 21.47
N ASN A 242 36.33 -11.78 20.87
CA ASN A 242 35.33 -12.57 21.63
C ASN A 242 34.14 -13.07 20.76
N GLY A 243 33.83 -14.36 20.92
CA GLY A 243 32.52 -15.05 20.73
C GLY A 243 31.94 -15.01 19.32
N ASP A 244 32.05 -16.02 18.47
CA ASP A 244 31.67 -17.44 18.68
C ASP A 244 30.33 -17.60 19.42
N MET A 245 29.25 -17.45 18.66
CA MET A 245 27.96 -18.08 18.92
C MET A 245 27.44 -18.65 17.60
N ASN A 246 28.08 -19.74 17.15
CA ASN A 246 27.41 -20.74 16.36
C ASN A 246 26.44 -21.49 17.29
N MET A 247 25.14 -21.31 17.10
CA MET A 247 24.18 -22.31 17.58
C MET A 247 24.05 -23.37 16.48
N ASP A 248 24.79 -24.45 16.68
CA ASP A 248 24.46 -25.77 16.15
C ASP A 248 23.05 -26.13 16.63
N VAL A 249 22.11 -26.26 15.70
CA VAL A 249 20.84 -26.96 15.94
C VAL A 249 20.97 -28.29 15.23
N ASP A 250 20.99 -29.33 16.06
CA ASP A 250 21.26 -30.71 15.71
C ASP A 250 20.52 -31.20 14.46
N GLU A 251 21.38 -31.66 13.56
CA GLU A 251 21.21 -32.72 12.60
C GLU A 251 20.62 -33.99 13.26
N ALA A 252 19.44 -34.40 12.79
CA ALA A 252 18.98 -35.79 12.89
C ALA A 252 18.84 -36.35 11.48
N ALA A 253 19.76 -37.26 11.15
CA ALA A 253 19.75 -38.22 10.05
C ALA A 253 18.39 -38.94 9.93
N GLU A 254 17.94 -39.53 8.82
CA GLU A 254 18.55 -40.21 7.67
C GLU A 254 17.52 -40.02 6.51
N LYS A 255 17.78 -40.17 5.20
CA LYS A 255 18.44 -41.28 4.53
C LYS A 255 18.54 -40.96 3.03
N GLU A 256 19.65 -41.42 2.48
CA GLU A 256 20.08 -41.44 1.09
C GLU A 256 18.98 -41.83 0.08
N LYS A 257 19.00 -41.19 -1.09
CA LYS A 257 19.28 -41.91 -2.35
C LYS A 257 19.78 -40.99 -3.45
N GLU A 258 21.02 -41.25 -3.82
CA GLU A 258 21.65 -40.99 -5.12
C GLU A 258 20.70 -41.21 -6.31
N GLY A 259 20.87 -40.39 -7.34
CA GLY A 259 20.22 -40.59 -8.62
C GLY A 259 20.60 -39.57 -9.68
N ALA A 260 21.90 -39.46 -9.94
CA ALA A 260 22.57 -38.97 -11.15
C ALA A 260 21.77 -38.16 -12.19
N ALA A 261 22.26 -36.94 -12.40
CA ALA A 261 22.12 -36.18 -13.64
C ALA A 261 22.53 -37.02 -14.86
N LYS A 262 21.69 -37.00 -15.90
CA LYS A 262 22.13 -37.19 -17.27
C LYS A 262 21.39 -36.22 -18.19
N ASP A 263 22.15 -35.22 -18.57
CA ASP A 263 21.88 -34.23 -19.61
C ASP A 263 21.93 -34.87 -21.01
N GLU A 264 21.45 -34.12 -21.99
CA GLU A 264 21.46 -34.29 -23.44
C GLU A 264 20.22 -34.92 -24.14
N LYS A 265 19.42 -34.00 -24.70
CA LYS A 265 18.92 -33.95 -26.09
C LYS A 265 18.47 -35.26 -26.75
N LYS A 266 17.18 -35.34 -27.07
CA LYS A 266 16.67 -35.43 -28.46
C LYS A 266 15.14 -35.30 -28.51
N ALA A 267 14.68 -34.70 -29.60
CA ALA A 267 13.29 -34.43 -29.95
C ALA A 267 12.48 -35.70 -30.27
N ASP A 268 11.19 -35.70 -29.90
CA ASP A 268 10.04 -36.34 -30.62
C ASP A 268 8.77 -35.99 -29.81
N VAL A 269 7.85 -35.11 -30.24
CA VAL A 269 6.69 -35.36 -31.14
C VAL A 269 5.88 -36.62 -30.81
N THR A 270 4.82 -36.51 -30.01
CA THR A 270 3.45 -37.07 -30.24
C THR A 270 2.46 -36.67 -29.12
N PRO A 271 1.12 -36.70 -29.34
CA PRO A 271 0.16 -35.70 -28.86
C PRO A 271 -0.80 -36.27 -27.76
N PRO A 272 -1.91 -35.58 -27.37
CA PRO A 272 -2.62 -35.85 -26.12
C PRO A 272 -3.47 -37.12 -26.18
N GLY A 273 -3.46 -37.88 -25.08
CA GLY A 273 -4.26 -39.09 -24.91
C GLY A 273 -5.77 -38.80 -24.82
N PRO A 274 -6.61 -39.48 -25.61
CA PRO A 274 -8.06 -39.51 -25.48
C PRO A 274 -8.52 -40.74 -24.67
N GLY A 275 -9.65 -40.60 -23.98
CA GLY A 275 -10.60 -41.69 -23.73
C GLY A 275 -10.35 -42.59 -22.51
N TYR A 276 -11.07 -42.32 -21.42
CA TYR A 276 -11.55 -43.36 -20.51
C TYR A 276 -13.08 -43.21 -20.41
N ASP A 277 -13.76 -43.81 -21.39
CA ASP A 277 -15.11 -44.36 -21.22
C ASP A 277 -14.95 -45.86 -20.94
N ASP A 278 -15.98 -46.44 -20.29
CA ASP A 278 -16.19 -47.85 -19.94
C ASP A 278 -15.54 -48.37 -18.63
N ASP A 279 -16.33 -48.39 -17.55
CA ASP A 279 -16.83 -49.71 -17.12
C ASP A 279 -18.15 -49.62 -16.34
N ALA A 280 -19.16 -50.26 -16.93
CA ALA A 280 -20.47 -50.49 -16.39
C ALA A 280 -20.44 -51.62 -15.36
N VAL A 281 -21.11 -51.45 -14.22
CA VAL A 281 -21.55 -52.58 -13.40
C VAL A 281 -22.99 -52.35 -12.97
N GLU A 282 -23.90 -53.06 -13.63
CA GLU A 282 -25.24 -53.36 -13.12
C GLU A 282 -25.13 -54.12 -11.80
N TYR A 283 -25.90 -53.70 -10.79
CA TYR A 283 -26.56 -54.58 -9.83
C TYR A 283 -27.88 -53.94 -9.39
#